data_AF-A0A6V7LXR2-F1
#
_entry.id   AF-A0A6V7LXR2-F1
#
_cell.length_a   1.000
_cell.length_b   1.000
_cell.length_c   1.000
_cell.angle_alpha   90.00
_cell.angle_beta   90.00
_cell.angle_gamma   90.00
#
_symmetry.space_group_name_H-M   'P 1'
#
loop_
_entity.id
_entity.type
_entity.pdbx_description
1 polymer ?
#
loop_
_entity_poly.entity_id
_entity_poly.type
_entity_poly.pdbx_seq_one_letter_code
_entity_poly.pdbx_strand_id
1 'polypeptide(L)' 'NIRNLAMEKVASNVMFPCKYSTSGCTVSMVHIEKPDHEDACEFRPYSCPCPGASCKWQGSLEEVMPHLVMSHKSITTLQ' A
#
# COMPACT_ATOMS: atom_id res chain seq x y z
N ASN A 1 -31.14 1.91 -22.68
CA ASN A 1 -29.89 1.52 -22.00
C ASN A 1 -30.04 0.05 -21.58
N ILE A 2 -29.30 -0.88 -22.16
CA ILE A 2 -29.42 -2.33 -21.85
C ILE A 2 -28.34 -2.67 -20.82
N ARG A 3 -28.75 -3.18 -19.66
CA ARG A 3 -27.86 -3.60 -18.58
C ARG A 3 -27.67 -5.11 -18.63
N ASN A 4 -26.42 -5.59 -18.74
CA ASN A 4 -26.11 -7.02 -18.86
C ASN A 4 -25.75 -7.60 -17.48
N LEU A 5 -26.77 -8.06 -16.75
CA LEU A 5 -26.63 -8.62 -15.41
C LEU A 5 -25.73 -9.86 -15.35
N ALA A 6 -25.61 -10.62 -16.44
CA ALA A 6 -24.74 -11.78 -16.51
C ALA A 6 -23.26 -11.36 -16.49
N MET A 7 -22.90 -10.36 -17.29
CA MET A 7 -21.54 -9.80 -17.29
C MET A 7 -21.21 -9.08 -15.98
N GLU A 8 -22.18 -8.41 -15.35
CA GLU A 8 -21.99 -7.82 -14.02
C GLU A 8 -21.64 -8.90 -12.98
N LYS A 9 -22.33 -10.05 -12.99
CA LYS A 9 -22.01 -11.17 -12.10
C LYS A 9 -20.62 -11.75 -12.36
N VAL A 10 -20.22 -11.88 -13.62
CA VAL A 10 -18.86 -12.34 -13.96
C VAL A 10 -17.82 -11.36 -13.43
N ALA A 11 -17.99 -10.05 -13.71
CA ALA A 11 -17.08 -9.01 -13.25
C ALA A 11 -16.92 -8.98 -11.72
N SER A 12 -18.00 -9.22 -10.97
CA SER A 12 -17.97 -9.28 -9.51
C SER A 12 -17.14 -10.45 -8.94
N ASN A 13 -16.89 -11.50 -9.72
CA ASN A 13 -16.11 -12.67 -9.30
C ASN A 13 -14.66 -12.65 -9.82
N VAL A 14 -14.28 -11.67 -10.63
CA VAL A 14 -12.90 -11.55 -11.10
C VAL A 14 -12.00 -11.16 -9.93
N MET A 15 -10.98 -11.97 -9.70
CA MET A 15 -9.94 -11.70 -8.70
C MET A 15 -8.81 -10.89 -9.32
N PHE A 16 -8.36 -9.88 -8.60
CA PHE A 16 -7.24 -9.02 -8.98
C PHE A 16 -6.14 -9.12 -7.93
N PRO A 17 -4.86 -9.12 -8.34
CA PRO A 17 -3.76 -9.06 -7.38
C PRO A 17 -3.78 -7.73 -6.63
N CYS A 18 -3.28 -7.76 -5.39
CA CYS A 18 -2.99 -6.56 -4.60
C CYS A 18 -2.01 -5.63 -5.35
N LYS A 19 -2.20 -4.30 -5.25
CA LYS A 19 -1.25 -3.34 -5.87
C LYS A 19 0.17 -3.45 -5.30
N TYR A 20 0.34 -3.98 -4.10
CA TYR A 20 1.63 -4.22 -3.46
C TYR A 20 2.21 -5.61 -3.77
N SER A 21 1.73 -6.26 -4.84
CA SER A 21 2.29 -7.54 -5.29
C SER A 21 3.77 -7.44 -5.67
N THR A 22 4.20 -6.30 -6.20
CA THR A 22 5.63 -6.02 -6.45
C THR A 22 6.46 -5.92 -5.18
N SER A 23 5.82 -5.64 -4.04
CA SER A 23 6.45 -5.57 -2.72
C SER A 23 6.38 -6.89 -1.96
N GLY A 24 5.73 -7.93 -2.51
CA GLY A 24 5.67 -9.27 -1.92
C GLY A 24 4.25 -9.78 -1.59
N CYS A 25 3.21 -8.96 -1.76
CA CYS A 25 1.85 -9.42 -1.48
C CYS A 25 1.34 -10.42 -2.54
N THR A 26 1.07 -11.65 -2.14
CA THR A 26 0.54 -12.70 -3.05
C THR A 26 -0.98 -12.79 -3.04
N VAL A 27 -1.68 -11.91 -2.30
CA VAL A 27 -3.14 -11.94 -2.18
C VAL A 27 -3.79 -11.46 -3.47
N SER A 28 -4.80 -12.22 -3.93
CA SER A 28 -5.69 -11.85 -5.02
C SER A 28 -7.13 -11.92 -4.52
N MET A 29 -7.94 -10.92 -4.87
CA MET A 29 -9.30 -10.78 -4.33
C MET A 29 -10.22 -10.02 -5.27
N VAL A 30 -11.53 -10.05 -5.00
CA VAL A 30 -12.48 -9.33 -5.83
C VAL A 30 -12.37 -7.82 -5.61
N HIS A 31 -12.82 -7.05 -6.60
CA HIS A 31 -12.69 -5.59 -6.59
C HIS A 31 -13.28 -4.90 -5.35
N ILE A 32 -14.29 -5.50 -4.71
CA ILE A 32 -14.98 -4.96 -3.53
C ILE A 32 -14.08 -5.04 -2.29
N GLU A 33 -13.34 -6.13 -2.12
CA GLU A 33 -12.49 -6.38 -0.94
C GLU A 33 -11.10 -5.74 -1.08
N LYS A 34 -10.72 -5.40 -2.30
CA LYS A 34 -9.38 -4.91 -2.62
C LYS A 34 -9.00 -3.61 -1.89
N PRO A 35 -9.87 -2.58 -1.75
CA PRO A 35 -9.53 -1.36 -1.02
C PRO A 35 -9.25 -1.62 0.47
N ASP A 36 -10.06 -2.45 1.12
CA ASP A 36 -9.90 -2.78 2.53
C ASP A 36 -8.58 -3.52 2.80
N HIS A 37 -8.25 -4.49 1.94
CA HIS A 37 -6.95 -5.16 2.00
C HIS A 37 -5.79 -4.22 1.73
N GLU A 38 -5.87 -3.37 0.72
CA GLU A 38 -4.77 -2.47 0.38
C GLU A 38 -4.52 -1.40 1.46
N ASP A 39 -5.54 -0.98 2.20
CA ASP A 39 -5.31 -0.07 3.33
C ASP A 39 -4.55 -0.76 4.47
N ALA A 40 -4.87 -2.02 4.75
CA ALA A 40 -4.30 -2.84 5.82
C ALA A 40 -3.13 -3.77 5.40
N CYS A 41 -2.66 -3.68 4.16
CA CYS A 41 -1.69 -4.62 3.61
C CYS A 41 -0.33 -4.50 4.32
N GLU A 42 0.23 -5.60 4.80
CA GLU A 42 1.55 -5.64 5.45
C GLU A 42 2.69 -5.26 4.49
N PHE A 43 2.50 -5.46 3.19
CA PHE A 43 3.46 -5.10 2.15
C PHE A 43 3.31 -3.66 1.65
N ARG A 44 2.41 -2.88 2.25
CA ARG A 44 2.26 -1.45 1.97
C ARG A 44 3.53 -0.72 2.41
N PRO A 45 4.16 0.08 1.55
CA PRO A 45 5.32 0.87 1.94
C PRO A 45 4.92 1.99 2.91
N TYR A 46 5.79 2.21 3.89
CA TYR A 46 5.70 3.28 4.87
C TYR A 46 6.22 4.57 4.26
N SER A 47 5.45 5.65 4.39
CA SER A 47 5.93 6.99 4.11
C SER A 47 6.82 7.49 5.24
N CYS A 48 7.81 8.33 4.91
CA CYS A 48 8.63 8.99 5.93
C CYS A 48 7.77 9.71 6.99
N PRO A 49 7.98 9.47 8.30
CA PRO A 49 7.21 10.11 9.38
C PRO A 49 7.70 11.52 9.73
N CYS A 50 8.72 12.05 9.03
CA CYS A 50 9.31 13.35 9.33
C CYS A 50 8.28 14.50 9.17
N PRO A 51 8.17 15.42 10.14
CA PRO A 51 7.36 16.62 9.97
C PRO A 51 7.97 17.51 8.87
N GLY A 52 7.25 17.64 7.76
CA GLY A 52 7.65 18.44 6.61
C GLY A 52 7.48 17.68 5.30
N ALA A 53 6.75 18.27 4.35
CA ALA A 53 6.38 17.64 3.08
C ALA A 53 7.55 17.46 2.08
N SER A 54 8.81 17.72 2.48
CA SER A 54 9.96 17.62 1.58
C SER A 54 10.43 16.18 1.38
N CYS A 55 10.24 15.31 2.38
CA CYS A 55 10.65 13.91 2.26
C CYS A 55 9.57 13.09 1.55
N LYS A 56 9.92 12.55 0.37
CA LYS A 56 9.04 11.68 -0.44
C LYS A 56 9.41 10.20 -0.33
N TRP A 57 10.25 9.86 0.64
CA TRP A 57 10.72 8.48 0.83
C TRP A 57 9.56 7.57 1.21
N GLN A 58 9.57 6.39 0.58
CA GLN A 58 8.66 5.29 0.84
C GLN A 58 9.47 3.99 0.82
N GLY A 59 9.24 3.09 1.76
CA GLY A 59 9.95 1.82 1.86
C GLY A 59 9.32 0.86 2.87
N SER A 60 9.96 -0.27 3.10
CA SER A 60 9.53 -1.22 4.14
C SER A 60 9.75 -0.65 5.55
N LEU A 61 9.09 -1.24 6.55
CA LEU A 61 9.25 -0.83 7.95
C LEU A 61 10.71 -0.90 8.41
N GLU A 62 11.43 -1.92 7.97
CA GLU A 62 12.84 -2.17 8.33
C GLU A 62 13.76 -1.06 7.80
N GLU A 63 13.39 -0.41 6.70
CA GLU A 63 14.15 0.67 6.09
C GLU A 63 13.85 2.05 6.69
N VAL A 64 12.79 2.18 7.51
CA VAL A 64 12.39 3.47 8.10
C VAL A 64 13.48 4.03 9.01
N MET A 65 14.00 3.23 9.94
CA MET A 65 15.04 3.66 10.88
C MET A 65 16.35 4.03 10.16
N PRO A 66 16.89 3.19 9.25
CA PRO A 66 18.01 3.56 8.39
C PRO A 66 17.76 4.87 7.63
N HIS A 67 16.58 5.02 7.02
CA HIS A 67 16.21 6.24 6.30
C HIS A 67 16.27 7.48 7.21
N LEU A 68 15.69 7.43 8.40
CA LEU A 68 15.70 8.54 9.35
C LEU A 68 17.13 8.92 9.77
N VAL A 69 17.98 7.95 10.08
CA VAL A 69 19.37 8.21 10.48
C VAL A 69 20.20 8.81 9.33
N MET A 70 19.98 8.35 8.10
CA MET A 70 20.76 8.78 6.94
C MET A 70 20.29 10.11 6.36
N SER A 71 18.97 10.27 6.19
CA SER A 71 18.33 11.40 5.52
C SER A 71 17.88 12.51 6.47
N HIS A 72 17.63 12.17 7.75
CA HIS A 72 17.13 13.09 8.78
C HIS A 72 18.02 13.11 10.03
N LYS A 73 19.34 13.27 9.85
CA LYS A 73 20.36 13.25 10.92
C LYS A 73 20.04 14.09 12.17
N SER A 74 19.28 15.18 11.99
CA SER A 74 18.88 16.11 13.05
C SER A 74 17.63 15.70 13.83
N ILE A 75 16.89 14.68 13.37
CA ILE A 75 15.63 14.19 13.96
C ILE A 75 15.90 12.79 14.53
N THR A 76 16.74 12.72 15.56
CA THR A 76 17.06 11.46 16.26
C THR A 76 16.37 11.33 17.63
N THR A 77 15.49 12.27 18.00
CA THR A 77 14.66 12.17 19.21
C THR A 77 13.20 11.87 18.84
N LEU A 78 12.86 10.59 18.79
CA LEU A 78 11.51 10.13 19.11
C LEU A 78 11.39 10.19 20.65
N GLN A 79 10.83 11.29 21.17
CA GLN A 79 10.27 11.32 22.53
C GLN A 79 8.77 11.08 22.47
#